data_AF-A0A927YSN5-F1
#
_entry.id   AF-A0A927YSN5-F1
#
_cell.length_a   1.000
_cell.length_b   1.000
_cell.length_c   1.000
_cell.angle_alpha   90.00
_cell.angle_beta   90.00
_cell.angle_gamma   90.00
#
_symmetry.space_group_name_H-M   'P 1'
#
loop_
_entity.id
_entity.type
_entity.pdbx_description
1 polymer ?
#
loop_
_entity_poly.entity_id
_entity_poly.type
_entity_poly.pdbx_seq_one_letter_code
_entity_poly.pdbx_strand_id
1 'polypeptide(L)'
;MSDSFSKIVAILISVILMFIIPISITRERQNEYKQTYVLSETMYLVDNIRNTGVLSKEMYNIYVNKITGMINNSRIEIVSSDMEYKDFVFLNDIIDGFKNNEKYEFARFDYIKIIVYENDKPIAYYGGSVK
;
A
#
# COMPACT_ATOMS: atom_id res chain seq x y z
N MET A 1 41.12 -20.69 34.68
CA MET A 1 40.50 -19.36 34.87
C MET A 1 40.12 -18.68 33.55
N SER A 2 40.89 -18.85 32.47
CA SER A 2 40.50 -18.40 31.11
C SER A 2 39.17 -19.01 30.63
N ASP A 3 38.95 -20.30 30.87
CA ASP A 3 37.71 -21.00 30.45
C ASP A 3 36.45 -20.48 31.15
N SER A 4 36.54 -20.12 32.43
CA SER A 4 35.40 -19.59 33.17
C SER A 4 34.99 -18.21 32.66
N PHE A 5 35.96 -17.36 32.35
CA PHE A 5 35.70 -16.04 31.77
C PHE A 5 35.08 -16.14 30.37
N SER A 6 35.63 -16.98 29.50
CA SER A 6 35.07 -17.21 28.16
C SER A 6 33.63 -17.73 28.21
N LYS A 7 33.30 -18.61 29.16
CA LYS A 7 31.94 -19.12 29.35
C LYS A 7 30.97 -18.03 29.80
N ILE A 8 31.37 -17.17 30.75
CA ILE A 8 30.54 -16.05 31.21
C ILE A 8 30.24 -15.10 30.06
N VAL A 9 31.25 -14.75 29.25
CA VAL A 9 31.09 -13.90 28.07
C VAL A 9 30.15 -14.56 27.05
N ALA A 10 30.31 -15.87 26.78
CA ALA A 10 29.43 -16.59 25.87
C ALA A 10 27.97 -16.61 26.34
N ILE A 11 27.72 -16.76 27.64
CA ILE A 11 26.37 -16.70 28.23
C ILE A 11 25.78 -15.30 28.07
N LEU A 12 26.55 -14.23 28.35
CA LEU A 12 26.08 -12.86 28.17
C LEU A 12 25.71 -12.56 26.72
N ILE A 13 26.53 -13.00 25.75
CA ILE A 13 26.23 -12.88 24.33
C ILE A 13 24.95 -13.67 23.97
N SER A 14 24.81 -14.89 24.49
CA SER A 14 23.64 -15.73 24.24
C SER A 14 22.35 -15.09 24.75
N VAL A 15 22.38 -14.47 25.94
CA VAL A 15 21.25 -13.73 26.51
C VAL A 15 20.89 -12.54 25.61
N ILE A 16 21.87 -11.78 25.11
CA ILE A 16 21.61 -10.66 24.20
C ILE A 16 20.99 -11.16 22.88
N LEU A 17 21.49 -12.26 22.32
CA LEU A 17 20.96 -12.86 21.08
C LEU A 17 19.51 -13.31 21.25
N MET A 18 19.14 -13.84 22.42
CA MET A 18 17.76 -14.20 22.74
C MET A 18 16.79 -13.00 22.69
N PHE A 19 17.28 -11.76 22.77
CA PHE A 19 16.44 -10.56 22.59
C PHE A 19 16.46 -10.04 21.15
N ILE A 20 17.61 -10.07 20.47
CA ILE A 20 17.74 -9.52 19.10
C ILE A 20 16.88 -10.32 18.11
N ILE A 21 16.91 -11.65 18.19
CA ILE A 21 16.16 -12.54 17.28
C ILE A 21 14.65 -12.27 17.33
N PRO A 22 13.96 -12.31 18.49
CA PRO A 22 12.52 -12.06 18.52
C PRO A 22 12.17 -10.62 18.11
N ILE A 23 13.01 -9.63 18.41
CA ILE A 23 12.79 -8.25 17.94
C ILE A 23 12.82 -8.20 16.41
N SER A 24 13.76 -8.90 15.77
CA SER A 24 13.84 -8.97 14.31
C SER A 24 12.59 -9.61 13.69
N ILE A 25 12.15 -10.75 14.23
CA ILE A 25 10.97 -11.47 13.74
C ILE A 25 9.71 -10.61 13.89
N THR A 26 9.53 -9.94 15.02
CA THR A 26 8.37 -9.07 15.24
C THR A 26 8.35 -7.90 14.26
N ARG A 27 9.51 -7.30 13.94
CA ARG A 27 9.60 -6.23 12.93
C ARG A 27 9.22 -6.73 11.54
N GLU A 28 9.67 -7.92 11.16
CA GLU A 28 9.32 -8.54 9.88
C GLU A 28 7.79 -8.77 9.79
N ARG A 29 7.20 -9.37 10.83
CA ARG A 29 5.74 -9.56 10.90
C ARG A 29 4.95 -8.25 10.85
N GLN A 30 5.43 -7.19 11.51
CA GLN A 30 4.80 -5.87 11.42
C GLN A 30 4.83 -5.33 9.98
N ASN A 31 5.94 -5.52 9.27
CA ASN A 31 6.04 -5.11 7.86
C ASN A 31 5.15 -5.94 6.93
N GLU A 32 5.03 -7.25 7.15
CA GLU A 32 4.10 -8.12 6.42
C GLU A 32 2.64 -7.72 6.65
N TYR A 33 2.28 -7.49 7.91
CA TYR A 33 0.94 -7.01 8.29
C TYR A 33 0.61 -5.69 7.59
N LYS A 34 1.56 -4.76 7.58
CA LYS A 34 1.45 -3.48 6.90
C LYS A 34 1.19 -3.63 5.40
N GLN A 35 1.98 -4.45 4.71
CA GLN A 35 1.79 -4.73 3.28
C GLN A 35 0.42 -5.36 3.01
N THR A 36 0.03 -6.33 3.83
CA THR A 36 -1.26 -7.03 3.71
C THR A 36 -2.44 -6.07 3.89
N TYR A 37 -2.36 -5.19 4.89
CA TYR A 37 -3.39 -4.19 5.16
C TYR A 37 -3.55 -3.21 3.99
N VAL A 38 -2.42 -2.65 3.51
CA VAL A 38 -2.43 -1.72 2.37
C VAL A 38 -2.98 -2.40 1.12
N LEU A 39 -2.58 -3.65 0.85
CA LEU A 39 -3.11 -4.42 -0.27
C LEU A 39 -4.62 -4.63 -0.15
N SER A 40 -5.11 -5.03 1.02
CA SER A 40 -6.54 -5.24 1.28
C SER A 40 -7.37 -3.97 1.05
N GLU A 41 -6.92 -2.82 1.55
CA GLU A 41 -7.61 -1.55 1.34
C GLU A 41 -7.56 -1.10 -0.13
N THR A 42 -6.46 -1.39 -0.82
CA THR A 42 -6.33 -1.11 -2.25
C THR A 42 -7.27 -1.98 -3.08
N MET A 43 -7.38 -3.28 -2.74
CA MET A 43 -8.34 -4.20 -3.35
C MET A 43 -9.77 -3.72 -3.14
N TYR A 44 -10.12 -3.31 -1.92
CA TYR A 44 -11.46 -2.80 -1.61
C TYR A 44 -11.82 -1.59 -2.47
N LEU A 45 -10.90 -0.62 -2.60
CA LEU A 45 -11.13 0.56 -3.42
C LEU A 45 -11.29 0.20 -4.91
N VAL A 46 -10.35 -0.57 -5.46
CA VAL A 46 -10.38 -0.97 -6.87
C VAL A 46 -11.63 -1.79 -7.19
N ASP A 47 -11.98 -2.77 -6.36
CA ASP A 47 -13.17 -3.59 -6.62
C ASP A 47 -14.46 -2.77 -6.48
N ASN A 48 -14.50 -1.77 -5.59
CA ASN A 48 -15.62 -0.84 -5.54
C ASN A 48 -15.73 -0.05 -6.85
N ILE A 49 -14.64 0.56 -7.32
CA ILE A 49 -14.59 1.28 -8.61
C ILE A 49 -14.99 0.36 -9.78
N ARG A 50 -14.52 -0.89 -9.80
CA ARG A 50 -14.84 -1.85 -10.86
C ARG A 50 -16.30 -2.24 -10.91
N ASN A 51 -16.98 -2.25 -9.76
CA ASN A 51 -18.39 -2.63 -9.67
C ASN A 51 -19.32 -1.43 -9.90
N THR A 52 -18.92 -0.23 -9.49
CA THR A 52 -19.75 0.99 -9.64
C THR A 52 -19.44 1.77 -10.91
N GLY A 53 -18.25 1.60 -11.49
CA GLY A 53 -17.73 2.46 -12.55
C GLY A 53 -17.36 3.86 -12.08
N VAL A 54 -17.30 4.12 -10.77
CA VAL A 54 -17.13 5.48 -10.24
C VAL A 54 -16.12 5.50 -9.10
N LEU A 55 -15.21 6.47 -9.15
CA LEU A 55 -14.39 6.88 -8.01
C LEU A 55 -14.88 8.22 -7.50
N SER A 56 -15.38 8.28 -6.25
CA SER A 56 -15.71 9.55 -5.61
C SER A 56 -14.52 10.14 -4.86
N LYS A 57 -14.52 11.46 -4.69
CA LYS A 57 -13.54 12.17 -3.85
C LYS A 57 -13.55 11.68 -2.41
N GLU A 58 -14.72 11.35 -1.87
CA GLU A 58 -14.85 10.78 -0.53
C GLU A 58 -14.16 9.41 -0.43
N MET A 59 -14.41 8.50 -1.38
CA MET A 59 -13.75 7.19 -1.44
C MET A 59 -12.24 7.32 -1.50
N TYR A 60 -11.75 8.23 -2.35
CA TYR A 60 -10.33 8.52 -2.47
C TYR A 60 -9.75 9.06 -1.16
N ASN A 61 -10.39 10.04 -0.53
CA ASN A 61 -9.92 10.64 0.73
C ASN A 61 -9.90 9.63 1.88
N ILE A 62 -10.94 8.80 2.01
CA ILE A 62 -11.00 7.72 3.00
C ILE A 62 -9.83 6.75 2.78
N TYR A 63 -9.59 6.35 1.53
CA TYR A 63 -8.48 5.47 1.19
C TYR A 63 -7.12 6.10 1.53
N VAL A 64 -6.86 7.33 1.08
CA VAL A 64 -5.60 8.05 1.37
C VAL A 64 -5.38 8.15 2.87
N ASN A 65 -6.40 8.53 3.64
CA ASN A 65 -6.31 8.64 5.10
C ASN A 65 -5.95 7.30 5.77
N LYS A 66 -6.53 6.19 5.31
CA LYS A 66 -6.19 4.85 5.81
C LYS A 66 -4.75 4.48 5.48
N ILE A 67 -4.29 4.76 4.27
CA ILE A 67 -2.91 4.47 3.86
C ILE A 67 -1.92 5.32 4.65
N THR A 68 -2.12 6.64 4.74
CA THR A 68 -1.24 7.55 5.50
C THR A 68 -1.24 7.27 7.01
N GLY A 69 -2.31 6.67 7.54
CA GLY A 69 -2.36 6.21 8.93
C GLY A 69 -1.55 4.94 9.20
N MET A 70 -1.26 4.16 8.16
CA MET A 70 -0.55 2.87 8.28
C MET A 70 0.92 2.95 7.85
N ILE A 71 1.22 3.75 6.83
CA ILE A 71 2.56 3.90 6.25
C ILE A 71 2.99 5.36 6.22
N ASN A 72 4.27 5.59 6.49
CA ASN A 72 4.87 6.92 6.44
C ASN A 72 5.42 7.21 5.05
N ASN A 73 5.43 8.49 4.66
CA ASN A 73 5.99 8.94 3.37
C ASN A 73 5.40 8.14 2.19
N SER A 74 4.06 8.05 2.19
CA SER A 74 3.33 7.30 1.19
C SER A 74 3.17 8.09 -0.10
N ARG A 75 3.28 7.39 -1.21
CA ARG A 75 2.96 7.92 -2.54
C ARG A 75 2.01 6.94 -3.21
N ILE A 76 0.88 7.45 -3.68
CA ILE A 76 -0.16 6.66 -4.34
C ILE A 76 -0.15 7.06 -5.81
N GLU A 77 -0.06 6.07 -6.69
CA GLU A 77 -0.25 6.24 -8.12
C GLU A 77 -1.53 5.52 -8.53
N ILE A 78 -2.42 6.26 -9.19
CA ILE A 78 -3.57 5.69 -9.88
C ILE A 78 -3.31 5.85 -11.37
N VAL A 79 -3.39 4.73 -12.08
CA VAL A 79 -3.26 4.67 -13.53
C VAL A 79 -4.55 4.06 -14.06
N SER A 80 -5.22 4.78 -14.95
CA SER A 80 -6.34 4.25 -15.71
C SER A 80 -5.99 4.24 -17.19
N SER A 81 -6.32 3.16 -17.89
CA SER A 81 -6.30 3.15 -19.35
C SER A 81 -7.72 3.18 -19.85
N ASP A 82 -8.08 4.29 -20.47
CA ASP A 82 -9.34 4.44 -21.18
C ASP A 82 -9.21 3.65 -22.50
N MET A 83 -10.03 2.62 -22.69
CA MET A 83 -9.98 1.85 -23.94
C MET A 83 -10.56 2.63 -25.13
N GLU A 84 -11.41 3.63 -24.89
CA GLU A 84 -11.99 4.48 -25.93
C GLU A 84 -10.96 5.50 -26.43
N TYR A 85 -10.12 6.05 -25.54
CA TYR A 85 -9.13 7.08 -25.88
C TYR A 85 -7.67 6.58 -25.99
N LYS A 86 -7.37 5.32 -25.65
CA LYS A 86 -6.00 4.75 -25.65
C LYS A 86 -4.96 5.53 -24.83
N ASP A 87 -5.40 6.49 -24.03
CA ASP A 87 -4.54 7.33 -23.20
C ASP A 87 -4.51 6.83 -21.76
N PHE A 88 -3.34 7.03 -21.13
CA PHE A 88 -3.17 6.78 -19.71
C PHE A 88 -3.56 8.03 -18.93
N VAL A 89 -4.58 7.89 -18.08
CA VAL A 89 -5.01 8.94 -17.16
C VAL A 89 -4.27 8.73 -15.83
N PHE A 90 -3.57 9.76 -15.37
CA PHE A 90 -2.85 9.75 -14.10
C PHE A 90 -3.66 10.37 -12.97
N LEU A 91 -3.23 10.11 -11.73
CA LEU A 91 -3.89 10.61 -10.52
C LEU A 91 -4.20 12.12 -10.55
N ASN A 92 -3.29 12.94 -11.07
CA ASN A 92 -3.51 14.40 -11.12
C ASN A 92 -4.71 14.76 -11.99
N ASP A 93 -4.91 14.05 -13.10
CA ASP A 93 -6.03 14.26 -14.02
C ASP A 93 -7.35 13.82 -13.39
N ILE A 94 -7.33 12.72 -12.63
CA ILE A 94 -8.48 12.25 -11.83
C ILE A 94 -8.85 13.27 -10.75
N ILE A 95 -7.85 13.80 -10.04
CA ILE A 95 -8.04 14.83 -9.01
C ILE A 95 -8.60 16.13 -9.62
N ASP A 96 -8.14 16.51 -10.82
CA ASP A 96 -8.71 17.63 -11.55
C ASP A 96 -10.16 17.36 -11.97
N GLY A 97 -10.51 16.12 -12.34
CA GLY A 97 -11.90 15.69 -12.57
C GLY A 97 -12.81 15.87 -11.34
N PHE A 98 -12.28 15.67 -10.12
CA PHE A 98 -13.05 15.92 -8.89
C PHE A 98 -13.43 17.39 -8.67
N LYS A 99 -12.75 18.34 -9.32
CA LYS A 99 -13.06 19.78 -9.16
C LYS A 99 -14.44 20.16 -9.71
N ASN A 100 -15.00 19.35 -10.63
CA ASN A 100 -16.26 19.68 -11.29
C ASN A 100 -17.47 18.90 -10.77
N ASN A 101 -17.34 17.59 -10.48
CA ASN A 101 -18.47 16.71 -10.12
C ASN A 101 -18.26 15.88 -8.84
N GLU A 102 -17.17 16.10 -8.08
CA GLU A 102 -16.74 15.31 -6.91
C GLU A 102 -16.55 13.80 -7.17
N LYS A 103 -16.66 13.37 -8.43
CA LYS A 103 -16.59 11.98 -8.87
C LYS A 103 -15.93 11.91 -10.24
N TYR A 104 -15.25 10.80 -10.48
CA TYR A 104 -14.69 10.42 -11.77
C TYR A 104 -15.40 9.14 -12.22
N GLU A 105 -15.96 9.17 -13.43
CA GLU A 105 -16.68 8.05 -14.02
C GLU A 105 -15.76 7.32 -15.01
N PHE A 106 -15.73 6.01 -14.93
CA PHE A 106 -14.96 5.13 -15.80
C PHE A 106 -15.89 4.50 -16.82
N ALA A 107 -15.41 4.35 -18.05
CA ALA A 107 -16.13 3.62 -19.08
C ALA A 107 -16.09 2.12 -18.80
N ARG A 108 -17.02 1.40 -19.43
CA ARG A 108 -17.08 -0.06 -19.30
C ARG A 108 -15.83 -0.68 -19.89
N PHE A 109 -15.25 -1.65 -19.17
CA PHE A 109 -14.00 -2.32 -19.50
C PHE A 109 -12.72 -1.50 -19.34
N ASP A 110 -12.80 -0.24 -18.89
CA ASP A 110 -11.61 0.53 -18.51
C ASP A 110 -10.81 -0.22 -17.46
N TYR A 111 -9.48 -0.21 -17.62
CA TYR A 111 -8.60 -0.83 -16.66
C TYR A 111 -8.13 0.23 -15.67
N ILE A 112 -8.24 -0.09 -14.37
CA ILE A 112 -7.68 0.72 -13.29
C ILE A 112 -6.62 -0.08 -12.55
N LYS A 113 -5.51 0.58 -12.23
CA LYS A 113 -4.44 0.06 -11.40
C LYS A 113 -4.03 1.09 -10.37
N ILE A 114 -3.91 0.65 -9.12
CA ILE A 114 -3.41 1.46 -8.02
C ILE A 114 -2.09 0.85 -7.54
N ILE A 115 -1.07 1.68 -7.38
CA ILE A 115 0.24 1.31 -6.85
C ILE A 115 0.52 2.19 -5.64
N VAL A 116 0.89 1.57 -4.52
CA VAL A 116 1.25 2.26 -3.29
C VAL A 116 2.73 2.08 -3.03
N TYR A 117 3.41 3.21 -2.83
CA TYR A 117 4.82 3.27 -2.49
C TYR A 117 4.99 3.73 -1.05
N GLU A 118 5.98 3.15 -0.37
CA GLU A 118 6.51 3.62 0.90
C GLU A 118 8.01 3.89 0.70
N ASN A 119 8.45 5.13 0.93
CA ASN A 119 9.85 5.53 0.68
C ASN A 119 10.34 5.14 -0.72
N ASP A 120 9.54 5.43 -1.73
CA ASP A 120 9.76 5.10 -3.16
C ASP A 120 9.87 3.60 -3.50
N LYS A 121 9.59 2.71 -2.55
CA LYS A 121 9.48 1.27 -2.81
C LYS A 121 8.02 0.86 -2.95
N PRO A 122 7.63 0.16 -4.03
CA PRO A 122 6.27 -0.33 -4.15
C PRO A 122 6.03 -1.41 -3.10
N ILE A 123 4.98 -1.24 -2.29
CA ILE A 123 4.61 -2.19 -1.23
C ILE A 123 3.29 -2.90 -1.50
N ALA A 124 2.46 -2.35 -2.39
CA ALA A 124 1.21 -2.96 -2.82
C ALA A 124 0.85 -2.47 -4.22
N TYR A 125 0.26 -3.36 -5.02
CA TYR A 125 -0.34 -3.01 -6.30
C TYR A 125 -1.55 -3.91 -6.53
N TYR A 126 -2.62 -3.33 -7.06
CA TYR A 126 -3.79 -4.08 -7.47
C TYR A 126 -4.52 -3.35 -8.59
N GLY A 127 -5.16 -4.10 -9.48
CA GLY A 127 -5.85 -3.53 -10.63
C GLY A 127 -6.80 -4.52 -11.28
N GLY A 128 -7.69 -3.99 -12.11
CA GLY A 128 -8.68 -4.78 -12.83
C GLY A 128 -9.55 -3.92 -13.73
N SER A 129 -10.27 -4.57 -14.64
CA SER A 129 -11.21 -3.88 -15.53
C SER A 129 -12.56 -3.63 -14.85
N VAL A 130 -13.15 -2.47 -15.15
CA VAL A 130 -14.53 -2.11 -14.80
C VAL A 130 -15.49 -3.04 -15.55
N LYS A 131 -16.55 -3.49 -14.86
CA LYS A 131 -17.48 -4.52 -15.36
C LYS A 131 -18.61 -3.96 -16.23
#